data_AF-A0A941NMK4-F1
#
_entry.id   AF-A0A941NMK4-F1
#
_cell.length_a   1.000
_cell.length_b   1.000
_cell.length_c   1.000
_cell.angle_alpha   90.00
_cell.angle_beta   90.00
_cell.angle_gamma   90.00
#
_symmetry.space_group_name_H-M   'P 1'
#
loop_
_entity.id
_entity.type
_entity.pdbx_description
1 polymer ?
#
loop_
_entity_poly.entity_id
_entity_poly.type
_entity_poly.pdbx_seq_one_letter_code
_entity_poly.pdbx_strand_id
1 'polypeptide(L)'
;DLEIVHPDVKRMLLHARAFVEGARALACWTAFNMSVSHSKREDAPVAGLLADLMTPVLKAFCTDMGFEAANLAMQCYGGHGYIRDNGVEQFVRDGRINQTYEGANGVQAMDLVGRKLGRKGGAAPLALFGALTGWLAENEKDEALAPYTRGLKRGVENLQAATMWLAQNGLKNPNDAGAGASDYLRLMGIVMLAWMWARIAKLSVGKDTRFHKEKLISARYWMERMVPECALLLERIQAGSANLMEFA
;
A
#
# COMPACT_ATOMS: atom_id res chain seq x y z
N ASP A 1 -20.50 -5.53 -28.13
CA ASP A 1 -20.15 -4.18 -27.63
C ASP A 1 -19.25 -4.27 -26.43
N LEU A 2 -18.06 -3.66 -26.50
CA LEU A 2 -17.09 -3.72 -25.40
C LEU A 2 -17.54 -2.79 -24.28
N GLU A 3 -17.98 -3.35 -23.15
CA GLU A 3 -18.41 -2.60 -21.95
C GLU A 3 -17.31 -1.68 -21.37
N ILE A 4 -16.06 -1.81 -21.85
CA ILE A 4 -14.91 -0.97 -21.49
C ILE A 4 -15.14 0.52 -21.79
N VAL A 5 -16.20 0.90 -22.51
CA VAL A 5 -16.57 2.31 -22.70
C VAL A 5 -17.17 2.92 -21.43
N HIS A 6 -17.78 2.12 -20.55
CA HIS A 6 -18.47 2.60 -19.36
C HIS A 6 -17.50 3.08 -18.27
N PRO A 7 -17.71 4.27 -17.67
CA PRO A 7 -16.80 4.81 -16.67
C PRO A 7 -16.60 3.90 -15.45
N ASP A 8 -17.65 3.21 -14.99
CA ASP A 8 -17.53 2.34 -13.82
C ASP A 8 -16.70 1.09 -14.11
N VAL A 9 -16.89 0.47 -15.28
CA VAL A 9 -16.02 -0.64 -15.74
C VAL A 9 -14.57 -0.19 -15.84
N LYS A 10 -14.31 1.01 -16.38
CA LYS A 10 -12.95 1.60 -16.40
C LYS A 10 -12.40 1.82 -15.00
N ARG A 11 -13.22 2.30 -14.05
CA ARG A 11 -12.80 2.49 -12.65
C ARG A 11 -12.35 1.16 -12.04
N MET A 12 -13.14 0.09 -12.20
CA MET A 12 -12.81 -1.24 -11.67
C MET A 12 -11.53 -1.81 -12.29
N LEU A 13 -11.42 -1.76 -13.62
CA LEU A 13 -10.24 -2.25 -14.34
C LEU A 13 -8.98 -1.44 -13.99
N LEU A 14 -9.09 -0.11 -13.89
CA LEU A 14 -7.97 0.75 -13.55
C LEU A 14 -7.56 0.59 -12.09
N HIS A 15 -8.51 0.34 -11.18
CA HIS A 15 -8.21 0.00 -9.79
C HIS A 15 -7.36 -1.27 -9.70
N ALA A 16 -7.83 -2.36 -10.30
CA ALA A 16 -7.11 -3.64 -10.32
C ALA A 16 -5.74 -3.50 -10.98
N ARG A 17 -5.65 -2.81 -12.12
CA ARG A 17 -4.38 -2.58 -12.83
C ARG A 17 -3.40 -1.76 -12.00
N ALA A 18 -3.84 -0.63 -11.44
CA ALA A 18 -2.99 0.26 -10.66
C ALA A 18 -2.49 -0.41 -9.38
N PHE A 19 -3.32 -1.26 -8.76
CA PHE A 19 -2.88 -2.11 -7.66
C PHE A 19 -1.84 -3.14 -8.13
N VAL A 20 -2.16 -4.00 -9.10
CA VAL A 20 -1.30 -5.14 -9.49
C VAL A 20 0.08 -4.67 -9.95
N GLU A 21 0.14 -3.63 -10.77
CA GLU A 21 1.41 -3.11 -11.27
C GLU A 21 2.22 -2.40 -10.17
N GLY A 22 1.56 -1.65 -9.27
CA GLY A 22 2.21 -1.00 -8.14
C GLY A 22 2.72 -2.00 -7.09
N ALA A 23 1.92 -3.00 -6.77
CA ALA A 23 2.27 -4.08 -5.84
C ALA A 23 3.46 -4.90 -6.38
N ARG A 24 3.50 -5.17 -7.69
CA ARG A 24 4.66 -5.83 -8.31
C ARG A 24 5.94 -5.00 -8.14
N ALA A 25 5.86 -3.68 -8.33
CA ALA A 25 7.01 -2.80 -8.13
C ALA A 25 7.47 -2.79 -6.66
N LEU A 26 6.53 -2.76 -5.72
CA LEU A 26 6.84 -2.84 -4.28
C LEU A 26 7.48 -4.18 -3.93
N ALA A 27 6.93 -5.29 -4.41
CA ALA A 27 7.48 -6.63 -4.18
C ALA A 27 8.92 -6.75 -4.71
N CYS A 28 9.19 -6.26 -5.93
CA CYS A 28 10.55 -6.21 -6.46
C CYS A 28 11.48 -5.35 -5.61
N TRP A 29 11.01 -4.18 -5.14
CA TRP A 29 11.78 -3.30 -4.27
C TRP A 29 12.11 -3.96 -2.93
N THR A 30 11.14 -4.62 -2.30
CA THR A 30 11.35 -5.34 -1.05
C THR A 30 12.30 -6.53 -1.23
N ALA A 31 12.12 -7.32 -2.28
CA ALA A 31 13.02 -8.43 -2.59
C ALA A 31 14.47 -7.95 -2.84
N PHE A 32 14.64 -6.81 -3.52
CA PHE A 32 15.94 -6.18 -3.68
C PHE A 32 16.55 -5.79 -2.34
N ASN A 33 15.80 -5.15 -1.44
CA ASN A 33 16.27 -4.80 -0.10
C ASN A 33 16.63 -6.04 0.73
N MET A 34 15.86 -7.12 0.64
CA MET A 34 16.19 -8.41 1.26
C MET A 34 17.54 -8.92 0.76
N SER A 35 17.76 -8.91 -0.55
CA SER A 35 19.05 -9.31 -1.14
C SER A 35 20.21 -8.43 -0.68
N VAL A 36 20.03 -7.10 -0.65
CA VAL A 36 21.04 -6.14 -0.19
C VAL A 36 21.36 -6.37 1.29
N SER A 37 20.37 -6.70 2.12
CA SER A 37 20.57 -6.95 3.56
C SER A 37 21.49 -8.15 3.87
N HIS A 38 21.60 -9.10 2.94
CA HIS A 38 22.50 -10.25 3.03
C HIS A 38 23.83 -10.04 2.29
N SER A 39 24.08 -8.83 1.77
CA SER A 39 25.30 -8.49 1.05
C SER A 39 26.34 -7.80 1.95
N LYS A 40 27.49 -7.45 1.39
CA LYS A 40 28.54 -6.65 2.04
C LYS A 40 28.44 -5.15 1.75
N ARG A 41 27.34 -4.68 1.15
CA ARG A 41 27.14 -3.26 0.84
C ARG A 41 26.97 -2.45 2.12
N GLU A 42 27.38 -1.18 2.07
CA GLU A 42 27.25 -0.25 3.20
C GLU A 42 25.78 -0.03 3.60
N ASP A 43 24.86 -0.07 2.63
CA ASP A 43 23.42 0.10 2.85
C ASP A 43 22.71 -1.17 3.35
N ALA A 44 23.42 -2.29 3.58
CA ALA A 44 22.84 -3.55 4.01
C ALA A 44 22.01 -3.46 5.32
N PRO A 45 22.45 -2.75 6.38
CA PRO A 45 21.66 -2.63 7.60
C PRO A 45 20.33 -1.88 7.39
N VAL A 46 20.34 -0.81 6.60
CA VAL A 46 19.15 -0.02 6.28
C VAL A 46 18.20 -0.83 5.40
N ALA A 47 18.73 -1.52 4.38
CA ALA A 47 17.94 -2.40 3.53
C ALA A 47 17.23 -3.50 4.34
N GLY A 48 17.92 -4.08 5.33
CA GLY A 48 17.31 -5.06 6.24
C GLY A 48 16.14 -4.50 7.04
N LEU A 49 16.26 -3.26 7.56
CA LEU A 49 15.16 -2.59 8.26
C LEU A 49 13.94 -2.37 7.35
N LEU A 50 14.17 -1.92 6.12
CA LEU A 50 13.11 -1.65 5.16
C LEU A 50 12.42 -2.94 4.70
N ALA A 51 13.19 -4.00 4.44
CA ALA A 51 12.66 -5.31 4.11
C ALA A 51 11.80 -5.89 5.25
N ASP A 52 12.32 -5.85 6.48
CA ASP A 52 11.62 -6.33 7.68
C ASP A 52 10.30 -5.60 7.94
N LEU A 53 10.22 -4.32 7.58
CA LEU A 53 9.02 -3.49 7.72
C LEU A 53 7.99 -3.80 6.62
N MET A 54 8.44 -4.03 5.38
CA MET A 54 7.55 -4.26 4.24
C MET A 54 7.00 -5.66 4.12
N THR A 55 7.64 -6.67 4.70
CA THR A 55 7.16 -8.07 4.63
C THR A 55 5.72 -8.25 5.14
N PRO A 56 5.32 -7.76 6.32
CA PRO A 56 3.92 -7.85 6.76
C PRO A 56 2.97 -7.00 5.90
N VAL A 57 3.44 -5.86 5.38
CA VAL A 57 2.65 -5.00 4.47
C VAL A 57 2.37 -5.75 3.17
N LEU A 58 3.39 -6.32 2.51
CA LEU A 58 3.22 -7.12 1.31
C LEU A 58 2.29 -8.30 1.55
N LYS A 59 2.41 -8.98 2.70
CA LYS A 59 1.52 -10.08 3.04
C LYS A 59 0.08 -9.58 3.15
N ALA A 60 -0.23 -8.70 4.10
CA ALA A 60 -1.62 -8.37 4.39
C ALA A 60 -2.24 -7.44 3.34
N PHE A 61 -1.58 -6.34 3.01
CA PHE A 61 -2.14 -5.36 2.07
C PHE A 61 -2.31 -5.94 0.67
N CYS A 62 -1.32 -6.66 0.13
CA CYS A 62 -1.45 -7.21 -1.23
C CYS A 62 -2.42 -8.40 -1.30
N THR A 63 -2.64 -9.14 -0.22
CA THR A 63 -3.65 -10.21 -0.23
C THR A 63 -5.06 -9.67 -0.09
N ASP A 64 -5.27 -8.61 0.70
CA ASP A 64 -6.55 -7.89 0.74
C ASP A 64 -6.88 -7.26 -0.62
N MET A 65 -5.96 -6.46 -1.16
CA MET A 65 -6.15 -5.80 -2.46
C MET A 65 -6.20 -6.78 -3.63
N GLY A 66 -5.49 -7.91 -3.54
CA GLY A 66 -5.54 -8.99 -4.53
C GLY A 66 -6.90 -9.67 -4.57
N PHE A 67 -7.47 -9.96 -3.39
CA PHE A 67 -8.83 -10.46 -3.29
C PHE A 67 -9.86 -9.45 -3.80
N GLU A 68 -9.71 -8.16 -3.46
CA GLU A 68 -10.54 -7.08 -4.01
C GLU A 68 -10.46 -7.03 -5.55
N ALA A 69 -9.26 -7.06 -6.11
CA ALA A 69 -9.06 -7.06 -7.56
C ALA A 69 -9.71 -8.27 -8.25
N ALA A 70 -9.66 -9.46 -7.64
CA ALA A 70 -10.34 -10.65 -8.15
C ALA A 70 -11.88 -10.47 -8.14
N ASN A 71 -12.44 -9.87 -7.09
CA ASN A 71 -13.87 -9.55 -7.02
C ASN A 71 -14.26 -8.51 -8.08
N LEU A 72 -13.46 -7.47 -8.28
CA LEU A 72 -13.70 -6.48 -9.34
C LEU A 72 -13.64 -7.10 -10.73
N ALA A 73 -12.71 -8.05 -10.95
CA ALA A 73 -12.63 -8.79 -12.21
C ALA A 73 -13.89 -9.63 -12.44
N MET A 74 -14.38 -10.35 -11.41
CA MET A 74 -15.63 -11.08 -11.48
C MET A 74 -16.82 -10.15 -11.76
N GLN A 75 -16.87 -8.98 -11.13
CA GLN A 75 -17.92 -7.98 -11.33
C GLN A 75 -17.99 -7.47 -12.78
N CYS A 76 -16.84 -7.32 -13.46
CA CYS A 76 -16.80 -6.95 -14.88
C CYS A 76 -17.44 -7.98 -15.82
N TYR A 77 -17.67 -9.22 -15.36
CA TYR A 77 -18.40 -10.25 -16.13
C TYR A 77 -19.91 -10.25 -15.81
N GLY A 78 -20.38 -9.39 -14.90
CA GLY A 78 -21.77 -9.39 -14.43
C GLY A 78 -22.18 -10.76 -13.88
N GLY A 79 -23.41 -11.20 -14.17
CA GLY A 79 -23.91 -12.51 -13.74
C GLY A 79 -23.10 -13.70 -14.30
N HIS A 80 -22.47 -13.54 -15.47
CA HIS A 80 -21.59 -14.57 -16.01
C HIS A 80 -20.34 -14.75 -15.17
N GLY A 81 -19.91 -13.76 -14.39
CA GLY A 81 -18.77 -13.90 -13.49
C GLY A 81 -18.99 -14.93 -12.38
N TYR A 82 -20.25 -15.19 -12.03
CA TYR A 82 -20.62 -16.11 -10.94
C TYR A 82 -20.66 -17.58 -11.38
N ILE A 83 -20.79 -17.85 -12.67
CA ILE A 83 -20.81 -19.22 -13.20
C ILE A 83 -19.39 -19.71 -13.51
N ARG A 84 -19.18 -21.03 -13.43
CA ARG A 84 -17.84 -21.64 -13.52
C ARG A 84 -17.22 -21.61 -14.92
N ASP A 85 -18.02 -21.40 -15.96
CA ASP A 85 -17.61 -21.59 -17.36
C ASP A 85 -16.41 -20.74 -17.81
N ASN A 86 -16.23 -19.54 -17.24
CA ASN A 86 -15.08 -18.66 -17.53
C ASN A 86 -13.97 -18.72 -16.49
N GLY A 87 -14.18 -19.39 -15.35
CA GLY A 87 -13.20 -19.56 -14.29
C GLY A 87 -12.88 -18.32 -13.44
N VAL A 88 -13.50 -17.14 -13.66
CA VAL A 88 -13.15 -15.93 -12.89
C VAL A 88 -13.48 -16.06 -11.40
N GLU A 89 -14.56 -16.78 -11.08
CA GLU A 89 -14.96 -17.09 -9.69
C GLU A 89 -13.89 -17.89 -8.93
N GLN A 90 -13.11 -18.70 -9.65
CA GLN A 90 -12.00 -19.45 -9.06
C GLN A 90 -10.93 -18.52 -8.50
N PHE A 91 -10.61 -17.40 -9.17
CA PHE A 91 -9.64 -16.45 -8.64
C PHE A 91 -10.09 -15.82 -7.32
N VAL A 92 -11.41 -15.62 -7.15
CA VAL A 92 -11.96 -15.11 -5.88
C VAL A 92 -11.77 -16.16 -4.79
N ARG A 93 -12.16 -17.43 -5.05
CA ARG A 93 -12.00 -18.52 -4.08
C ARG A 93 -10.54 -18.75 -3.70
N ASP A 94 -9.66 -18.86 -4.70
CA ASP A 94 -8.24 -19.16 -4.51
C ASP A 94 -7.49 -17.95 -3.94
N GLY A 95 -7.98 -16.73 -4.18
CA GLY A 95 -7.46 -15.51 -3.58
C GLY A 95 -7.69 -15.43 -2.06
N ARG A 96 -8.80 -15.99 -1.56
CA ARG A 96 -9.25 -15.83 -0.17
C ARG A 96 -8.28 -16.43 0.86
N ILE A 97 -7.69 -17.59 0.56
CA ILE A 97 -6.79 -18.30 1.49
C ILE A 97 -5.54 -17.46 1.85
N ASN A 98 -5.13 -16.57 0.95
CA ASN A 98 -3.91 -15.77 1.15
C ASN A 98 -4.04 -14.79 2.32
N GLN A 99 -5.27 -14.38 2.65
CA GLN A 99 -5.55 -13.47 3.77
C GLN A 99 -5.47 -14.18 5.13
N THR A 100 -5.51 -15.52 5.15
CA THR A 100 -5.65 -16.32 6.38
C THR A 100 -4.39 -17.12 6.73
N TYR A 101 -3.73 -17.75 5.76
CA TYR A 101 -2.54 -18.55 6.05
C TYR A 101 -1.29 -17.70 6.34
N GLU A 102 -0.21 -18.33 6.81
CA GLU A 102 1.08 -17.67 7.11
C GLU A 102 0.93 -16.41 8.00
N GLY A 103 0.00 -16.49 8.95
CA GLY A 103 -0.42 -15.40 9.82
C GLY A 103 -1.52 -14.55 9.18
N ALA A 104 -2.74 -14.63 9.73
CA ALA A 104 -3.89 -13.87 9.25
C ALA A 104 -3.59 -12.36 9.16
N ASN A 105 -4.27 -11.64 8.26
CA ASN A 105 -3.94 -10.23 7.98
C ASN A 105 -4.00 -9.32 9.22
N GLY A 106 -4.92 -9.57 10.16
CA GLY A 106 -4.93 -8.89 11.45
C GLY A 106 -3.70 -9.17 12.31
N VAL A 107 -3.16 -10.40 12.28
CA VAL A 107 -1.91 -10.74 12.98
C VAL A 107 -0.71 -10.02 12.36
N GLN A 108 -0.67 -9.89 11.03
CA GLN A 108 0.38 -9.11 10.34
C GLN A 108 0.31 -7.62 10.71
N ALA A 109 -0.90 -7.08 10.83
CA ALA A 109 -1.12 -5.72 11.27
C ALA A 109 -0.64 -5.50 12.72
N MET A 110 -0.98 -6.42 13.63
CA MET A 110 -0.51 -6.40 15.01
C MET A 110 1.01 -6.56 15.10
N ASP A 111 1.61 -7.39 14.25
CA ASP A 111 3.07 -7.53 14.18
C ASP A 111 3.75 -6.22 13.76
N LEU A 112 3.21 -5.60 12.71
CA LEU A 112 3.72 -4.34 12.18
C LEU A 112 3.70 -3.26 13.28
N VAL A 113 2.53 -3.00 13.87
CA VAL A 113 2.35 -1.93 14.85
C VAL A 113 2.97 -2.27 16.20
N GLY A 114 2.68 -3.45 16.75
CA GLY A 114 3.06 -3.85 18.10
C GLY A 114 4.53 -4.26 18.23
N ARG A 115 5.18 -4.71 17.15
CA ARG A 115 6.58 -5.19 17.20
C ARG A 115 7.52 -4.43 16.28
N LYS A 116 7.18 -4.25 14.99
CA LYS A 116 8.13 -3.74 14.00
C LYS A 116 8.39 -2.24 14.12
N LEU A 117 7.37 -1.42 14.40
CA LEU A 117 7.51 0.04 14.50
C LEU A 117 8.43 0.48 15.65
N GLY A 118 8.31 -0.12 16.84
CA GLY A 118 9.11 0.26 18.00
C GLY A 118 10.51 -0.36 18.05
N ARG A 119 10.78 -1.37 17.23
CA ARG A 119 12.04 -2.15 17.29
C ARG A 119 13.25 -1.25 17.02
N LYS A 120 14.33 -1.48 17.79
CA LYS A 120 15.58 -0.69 17.71
C LYS A 120 15.32 0.82 17.82
N GLY A 121 14.40 1.23 18.70
CA GLY A 121 14.06 2.63 18.92
C GLY A 121 13.42 3.33 17.72
N GLY A 122 12.70 2.60 16.87
CA GLY A 122 12.06 3.18 15.69
C GLY A 122 12.97 3.35 14.48
N ALA A 123 14.09 2.62 14.41
CA ALA A 123 15.04 2.73 13.30
C ALA A 123 14.40 2.47 11.92
N ALA A 124 13.47 1.52 11.82
CA ALA A 124 12.81 1.19 10.56
C ALA A 124 11.89 2.31 10.03
N PRO A 125 10.93 2.85 10.80
CA PRO A 125 10.13 3.98 10.34
C PRO A 125 10.98 5.23 10.06
N LEU A 126 12.03 5.50 10.85
CA LEU A 126 12.95 6.61 10.57
C LEU A 126 13.65 6.44 9.21
N ALA A 127 14.18 5.26 8.93
CA ALA A 127 14.80 4.95 7.64
C ALA A 127 13.80 5.08 6.49
N LEU A 128 12.58 4.58 6.67
CA LEU A 128 11.52 4.68 5.67
C LEU A 128 11.17 6.14 5.37
N PHE A 129 10.93 6.95 6.40
CA PHE A 129 10.61 8.36 6.20
C PHE A 129 11.75 9.12 5.57
N GLY A 130 13.00 8.85 5.94
CA GLY A 130 14.17 9.44 5.28
C GLY A 130 14.22 9.14 3.78
N ALA A 131 13.92 7.89 3.38
CA ALA A 131 13.86 7.51 1.97
C ALA A 131 12.71 8.23 1.22
N LEU A 132 11.52 8.32 1.83
CA LEU A 132 10.35 8.97 1.24
C LEU A 132 10.53 10.48 1.11
N THR A 133 10.97 11.16 2.18
CA THR A 133 11.15 12.61 2.18
C THR A 133 12.36 13.03 1.36
N GLY A 134 13.46 12.25 1.38
CA GLY A 134 14.61 12.47 0.51
C GLY A 134 14.21 12.39 -0.96
N TRP A 135 13.47 11.34 -1.34
CA TRP A 135 12.96 11.22 -2.71
C TRP A 135 12.01 12.37 -3.08
N LEU A 136 11.13 12.81 -2.17
CA LEU A 136 10.28 13.98 -2.42
C LEU A 136 11.11 15.25 -2.64
N ALA A 137 12.08 15.54 -1.79
CA ALA A 137 12.93 16.74 -1.88
C ALA A 137 13.70 16.81 -3.20
N GLU A 138 14.17 15.68 -3.72
CA GLU A 138 14.86 15.58 -5.01
C GLU A 138 13.94 15.83 -6.22
N ASN A 139 12.63 15.63 -6.09
CA ASN A 139 11.72 15.53 -7.23
C ASN A 139 10.54 16.51 -7.20
N GLU A 140 10.24 17.15 -6.06
CA GLU A 140 9.05 18.01 -5.91
C GLU A 140 9.10 19.31 -6.73
N LYS A 141 10.31 19.71 -7.17
CA LYS A 141 10.52 20.90 -8.01
C LYS A 141 10.32 20.63 -9.50
N ASP A 142 10.23 19.37 -9.92
CA ASP A 142 9.90 19.03 -11.32
C ASP A 142 8.39 19.15 -11.53
N GLU A 143 7.98 20.17 -12.29
CA GLU A 143 6.57 20.45 -12.59
C GLU A 143 5.87 19.27 -13.28
N ALA A 144 6.59 18.50 -14.10
CA ALA A 144 6.03 17.33 -14.77
C ALA A 144 5.75 16.18 -13.79
N LEU A 145 6.38 16.20 -12.61
CA LEU A 145 6.13 15.25 -11.52
C LEU A 145 5.15 15.75 -10.46
N ALA A 146 4.75 17.02 -10.51
CA ALA A 146 3.88 17.64 -9.51
C ALA A 146 2.60 16.85 -9.18
N PRO A 147 1.88 16.23 -10.14
CA PRO A 147 0.69 15.42 -9.81
C PRO A 147 1.02 14.21 -8.92
N TYR A 148 2.22 13.65 -9.04
CA TYR A 148 2.64 12.46 -8.31
C TYR A 148 3.31 12.79 -6.98
N THR A 149 4.15 13.83 -6.96
CA THR A 149 4.84 14.26 -5.73
C THR A 149 3.87 14.86 -4.72
N ARG A 150 2.87 15.64 -5.16
CA ARG A 150 1.82 16.17 -4.26
C ARG A 150 0.97 15.05 -3.65
N GLY A 151 0.57 14.06 -4.45
CA GLY A 151 -0.16 12.90 -3.96
C GLY A 151 0.67 12.14 -2.92
N LEU A 152 1.90 11.78 -3.27
CA LEU A 152 2.81 11.09 -2.36
C LEU A 152 3.02 11.86 -1.06
N LYS A 153 3.28 13.17 -1.13
CA LYS A 153 3.52 14.03 0.04
C LYS A 153 2.35 13.98 1.04
N ARG A 154 1.10 14.14 0.58
CA ARG A 154 -0.09 14.01 1.44
C ARG A 154 -0.17 12.64 2.12
N GLY A 155 0.12 11.58 1.36
CA GLY A 155 0.16 10.21 1.90
C GLY A 155 1.23 10.05 3.00
N VAL A 156 2.44 10.56 2.75
CA VAL A 156 3.57 10.53 3.69
C VAL A 156 3.24 11.31 4.97
N GLU A 157 2.65 12.50 4.85
CA GLU A 157 2.23 13.32 5.99
C GLU A 157 1.22 12.57 6.87
N ASN A 158 0.21 11.93 6.27
CA ASN A 158 -0.76 11.11 7.00
C ASN A 158 -0.11 9.89 7.68
N LEU A 159 0.84 9.22 7.00
CA LEU A 159 1.55 8.07 7.57
C LEU A 159 2.44 8.50 8.74
N GLN A 160 3.11 9.65 8.65
CA GLN A 160 3.90 10.22 9.73
C GLN A 160 3.00 10.55 10.94
N ALA A 161 1.87 11.21 10.70
CA ALA A 161 0.90 11.53 11.75
C ALA A 161 0.37 10.26 12.45
N ALA A 162 -0.01 9.23 11.68
CA ALA A 162 -0.48 7.96 12.23
C ALA A 162 0.61 7.25 13.04
N THR A 163 1.84 7.22 12.53
CA THR A 163 2.98 6.59 13.22
C THR A 163 3.28 7.31 14.54
N MET A 164 3.24 8.64 14.54
CA MET A 164 3.45 9.46 15.73
C MET A 164 2.34 9.24 16.75
N TRP A 165 1.07 9.20 16.32
CA TRP A 165 -0.05 8.94 17.21
C TRP A 165 0.06 7.57 17.87
N LEU A 166 0.40 6.53 17.12
CA LEU A 166 0.62 5.18 17.66
C LEU A 166 1.81 5.13 18.63
N ALA A 167 2.90 5.84 18.35
CA ALA A 167 4.02 5.94 19.27
C ALA A 167 3.65 6.64 20.59
N GLN A 168 2.78 7.65 20.54
CA GLN A 168 2.39 8.41 21.73
C GLN A 168 1.32 7.72 22.58
N ASN A 169 0.35 7.06 21.94
CA ASN A 169 -0.83 6.51 22.59
C ASN A 169 -0.73 4.99 22.73
N GLY A 170 -0.28 4.29 21.69
CA GLY A 170 -0.14 2.83 21.69
C GLY A 170 0.89 2.30 22.69
N LEU A 171 1.93 3.08 23.00
CA LEU A 171 2.88 2.74 24.08
C LEU A 171 2.26 2.85 25.48
N LYS A 172 1.28 3.74 25.67
CA LYS A 172 0.60 3.95 26.95
C LYS A 172 -0.58 2.99 27.12
N ASN A 173 -1.28 2.72 26.02
CA ASN A 173 -2.44 1.85 25.97
C ASN A 173 -2.31 0.88 24.79
N PRO A 174 -1.92 -0.39 25.03
CA PRO A 174 -1.80 -1.40 23.99
C PRO A 174 -3.09 -1.63 23.18
N ASN A 175 -4.27 -1.36 23.75
CA ASN A 175 -5.53 -1.48 23.01
C ASN A 175 -5.63 -0.43 21.89
N ASP A 176 -5.10 0.78 22.09
CA ASP A 176 -5.05 1.81 21.04
C ASP A 176 -4.15 1.40 19.88
N ALA A 177 -3.02 0.74 20.20
CA ALA A 177 -2.15 0.14 19.18
C ALA A 177 -2.88 -0.95 18.38
N GLY A 178 -3.64 -1.80 19.07
CA GLY A 178 -4.38 -2.89 18.44
C GLY A 178 -5.56 -2.41 17.58
N ALA A 179 -6.34 -1.46 18.09
CA ALA A 179 -7.49 -0.88 17.40
C ALA A 179 -7.11 -0.25 16.06
N GLY A 180 -5.99 0.49 16.02
CA GLY A 180 -5.50 1.15 14.79
C GLY A 180 -4.66 0.26 13.88
N ALA A 181 -4.35 -0.99 14.26
CA ALA A 181 -3.31 -1.77 13.58
C ALA A 181 -3.62 -2.04 12.10
N SER A 182 -4.84 -2.49 11.80
CA SER A 182 -5.25 -2.85 10.43
C SER A 182 -5.33 -1.62 9.53
N ASP A 183 -5.88 -0.52 10.05
CA ASP A 183 -5.95 0.75 9.31
C ASP A 183 -4.54 1.31 9.05
N TYR A 184 -3.62 1.21 10.00
CA TYR A 184 -2.23 1.62 9.83
C TYR A 184 -1.51 0.80 8.76
N LEU A 185 -1.68 -0.53 8.76
CA LEU A 185 -1.08 -1.40 7.76
C LEU A 185 -1.58 -1.04 6.35
N ARG A 186 -2.88 -0.79 6.21
CA ARG A 186 -3.47 -0.37 4.92
C ARG A 186 -2.94 0.99 4.48
N LEU A 187 -2.88 1.96 5.41
CA LEU A 187 -2.33 3.29 5.15
C LEU A 187 -0.89 3.19 4.64
N MET A 188 -0.04 2.42 5.32
CA MET A 188 1.34 2.16 4.89
C MET A 188 1.38 1.55 3.48
N GLY A 189 0.55 0.55 3.19
CA GLY A 189 0.45 -0.06 1.86
C GLY A 189 0.12 0.95 0.75
N ILE A 190 -0.87 1.82 0.97
CA ILE A 190 -1.28 2.85 0.01
C ILE A 190 -0.13 3.83 -0.28
N VAL A 191 0.55 4.29 0.77
CA VAL A 191 1.68 5.24 0.65
C VAL A 191 2.86 4.61 -0.07
N MET A 192 3.16 3.34 0.22
CA MET A 192 4.26 2.64 -0.44
C MET A 192 3.99 2.38 -1.91
N LEU A 193 2.77 2.03 -2.29
CA LEU A 193 2.39 1.96 -3.71
C LEU A 193 2.40 3.35 -4.37
N ALA A 194 1.99 4.40 -3.67
CA ALA A 194 2.09 5.76 -4.19
C ALA A 194 3.55 6.14 -4.48
N TRP A 195 4.48 5.76 -3.61
CA TRP A 195 5.91 6.00 -3.84
C TRP A 195 6.44 5.21 -5.04
N MET A 196 6.07 3.93 -5.18
CA MET A 196 6.42 3.15 -6.36
C MET A 196 5.86 3.77 -7.65
N TRP A 197 4.61 4.23 -7.62
CA TRP A 197 3.97 4.91 -8.74
C TRP A 197 4.66 6.22 -9.11
N ALA A 198 5.08 7.01 -8.12
CA ALA A 198 5.83 8.25 -8.36
C ALA A 198 7.19 7.96 -9.04
N ARG A 199 7.88 6.88 -8.63
CA ARG A 199 9.13 6.43 -9.26
C ARG A 199 8.91 5.94 -10.70
N ILE A 200 7.83 5.17 -10.95
CA ILE A 200 7.44 4.73 -12.30
C ILE A 200 7.09 5.93 -13.18
N ALA A 201 6.39 6.92 -12.63
CA ALA A 201 6.02 8.14 -13.33
C ALA A 201 7.26 8.94 -13.74
N LYS A 202 8.25 9.09 -12.85
CA LYS A 202 9.54 9.72 -13.17
C LYS A 202 10.23 9.09 -14.38
N LEU A 203 10.15 7.77 -14.52
CA LEU A 203 10.73 7.06 -15.68
C LEU A 203 9.88 7.17 -16.96
N SER A 204 8.61 7.59 -16.84
CA SER A 204 7.64 7.59 -17.94
C SER A 204 7.33 8.98 -18.47
N VAL A 205 7.51 10.04 -17.67
CA VAL A 205 7.37 11.42 -18.12
C VAL A 205 8.31 11.70 -19.30
N GLY A 206 7.81 12.44 -20.29
CA GLY A 206 8.55 12.77 -21.52
C GLY A 206 8.69 11.63 -22.52
N LYS A 207 8.17 10.42 -22.24
CA LYS A 207 8.20 9.29 -23.17
C LYS A 207 6.87 9.16 -23.91
N ASP A 208 6.91 9.25 -25.24
CA ASP A 208 5.72 9.21 -26.09
C ASP A 208 5.40 7.80 -26.61
N THR A 209 5.25 6.83 -25.69
CA THR A 209 4.78 5.49 -26.06
C THR A 209 3.48 5.16 -25.34
N ARG A 210 2.68 4.25 -25.91
CA ARG A 210 1.46 3.75 -25.26
C ARG A 210 1.72 3.22 -23.86
N PHE A 211 2.80 2.44 -23.68
CA PHE A 211 3.18 1.88 -22.38
C PHE A 211 3.39 2.98 -21.32
N HIS A 212 4.21 3.99 -21.63
CA HIS A 212 4.48 5.07 -20.69
C HIS A 212 3.25 5.94 -20.40
N LYS A 213 2.41 6.22 -21.41
CA LYS A 213 1.13 6.91 -21.21
C LYS A 213 0.21 6.16 -20.24
N GLU A 214 0.09 4.84 -20.39
CA GLU A 214 -0.74 4.01 -19.50
C GLU A 214 -0.18 3.93 -18.07
N LYS A 215 1.15 3.94 -17.89
CA LYS A 215 1.79 4.03 -16.57
C LYS A 215 1.48 5.35 -15.87
N LEU A 216 1.54 6.47 -16.61
CA LEU A 216 1.20 7.79 -16.07
C LEU A 216 -0.28 7.89 -15.68
N ILE A 217 -1.19 7.25 -16.45
CA ILE A 217 -2.60 7.15 -16.09
C ILE A 217 -2.78 6.38 -14.78
N SER A 218 -2.14 5.22 -14.64
CA SER A 218 -2.26 4.38 -13.43
C SER A 218 -1.66 5.06 -12.20
N ALA A 219 -0.51 5.72 -12.36
CA ALA A 219 0.12 6.50 -11.30
C ALA A 219 -0.79 7.63 -10.82
N ARG A 220 -1.37 8.41 -11.75
CA ARG A 220 -2.29 9.50 -11.43
C ARG A 220 -3.56 8.98 -10.74
N TYR A 221 -4.13 7.89 -11.25
CA TYR A 221 -5.27 7.24 -10.61
C TYR A 221 -4.97 6.91 -9.14
N TRP A 222 -3.82 6.32 -8.84
CA TRP A 222 -3.45 5.98 -7.46
C TRP A 222 -3.40 7.23 -6.57
N MET A 223 -2.79 8.31 -7.06
CA MET A 223 -2.65 9.58 -6.35
C MET A 223 -3.97 10.30 -6.10
N GLU A 224 -4.91 10.19 -7.04
CA GLU A 224 -6.20 10.89 -7.00
C GLU A 224 -7.32 10.07 -6.35
N ARG A 225 -7.21 8.73 -6.36
CA ARG A 225 -8.29 7.82 -5.94
C ARG A 225 -7.96 6.96 -4.74
N MET A 226 -6.69 6.58 -4.53
CA MET A 226 -6.29 5.73 -3.40
C MET A 226 -5.68 6.53 -2.26
N VAL A 227 -4.77 7.48 -2.56
CA VAL A 227 -4.14 8.31 -1.52
C VAL A 227 -5.13 9.08 -0.63
N PRO A 228 -6.29 9.59 -1.11
CA PRO A 228 -7.27 10.24 -0.22
C PRO A 228 -7.75 9.35 0.93
N GLU A 229 -7.75 8.02 0.76
CA GLU A 229 -8.10 7.08 1.82
C GLU A 229 -7.14 7.17 3.02
N CYS A 230 -5.89 7.60 2.84
CA CYS A 230 -4.94 7.77 3.94
C CYS A 230 -5.44 8.75 5.01
N ALA A 231 -6.18 9.80 4.63
CA ALA A 231 -6.75 10.74 5.60
C ALA A 231 -7.89 10.09 6.40
N LEU A 232 -8.75 9.31 5.73
CA LEU A 232 -9.79 8.53 6.39
C LEU A 232 -9.20 7.49 7.38
N LEU A 233 -8.13 6.81 6.98
CA LEU A 233 -7.47 5.81 7.82
C LEU A 233 -6.79 6.47 9.03
N LEU A 234 -6.20 7.66 8.85
CA LEU A 234 -5.64 8.43 9.96
C LEU A 234 -6.70 8.75 11.01
N GLU A 235 -7.87 9.25 10.60
CA GLU A 235 -8.99 9.55 11.50
C GLU A 235 -9.43 8.32 12.31
N ARG A 236 -9.53 7.14 11.65
CA ARG A 236 -9.87 5.89 12.33
C ARG A 236 -8.81 5.46 13.35
N ILE A 237 -7.54 5.60 13.01
CA ILE A 237 -6.43 5.30 13.94
C ILE A 237 -6.51 6.24 15.16
N GLN A 238 -6.78 7.53 14.94
CA GLN A 238 -6.83 8.54 15.98
C GLN A 238 -8.05 8.45 16.90
N ALA A 239 -9.11 7.76 16.47
CA ALA A 239 -10.27 7.46 17.30
C ALA A 239 -9.92 6.55 18.51
N GLY A 240 -8.81 5.80 18.42
CA GLY A 240 -8.36 4.90 19.47
C GLY A 240 -9.32 3.74 19.74
N SER A 241 -9.18 3.15 20.92
CA SER A 241 -9.83 1.87 21.26
C SER A 241 -11.12 1.99 22.06
N ALA A 242 -11.49 3.18 22.54
CA ALA A 242 -12.54 3.36 23.55
C ALA A 242 -13.86 2.66 23.18
N ASN A 243 -14.43 2.96 22.02
CA ASN A 243 -15.70 2.37 21.57
C ASN A 243 -15.60 0.85 21.31
N LEU A 244 -14.45 0.36 20.87
CA LEU A 244 -14.22 -1.07 20.62
C LEU A 244 -14.13 -1.84 21.94
N MET A 245 -13.51 -1.25 22.96
CA MET A 245 -13.35 -1.89 24.27
C MET A 245 -14.60 -1.79 25.15
N GLU A 246 -15.53 -0.89 24.83
CA GLU A 246 -16.88 -0.84 25.42
C GLU A 246 -17.83 -1.91 24.85
N PHE A 247 -17.53 -2.45 23.67
CA PHE A 247 -18.34 -3.48 23.03
C PHE A 247 -18.16 -4.84 23.75
N ALA A 248 -19.27 -5.40 24.23
CA ALA A 248 -19.34 -6.68 24.94
C ALA A 248 -19.69 -7.85 24.02
#